data_AF-A0A7X1NJG3-F1
#
_entry.id   AF-A0A7X1NJG3-F1
#
_cell.length_a   1.000
_cell.length_b   1.000
_cell.length_c   1.000
_cell.angle_alpha   90.00
_cell.angle_beta   90.00
_cell.angle_gamma   90.00
#
_symmetry.space_group_name_H-M   'P 1'
#
loop_
_entity.id
_entity.type
_entity.pdbx_description
1 polymer ?
#
loop_
_entity_poly.entity_id
_entity_poly.type
_entity_poly.pdbx_seq_one_letter_code
_entity_poly.pdbx_strand_id
1 'polypeptide(L)'
;MNEWLRNMASGHQQKNIIPRTYVATLPADPGKVVGYYALSAFLVEADGMPGKRLPDKVSAVLLARLAVDRNQKGQGLGEYLLGHALHTVVANPNP
;
A
#
# COMPACT_ATOMS: atom_id res chain seq x y z
N MET A 1 14.49 -6.64 6.07
CA MET A 1 13.33 -5.72 6.07
C MET A 1 13.70 -4.36 6.66
N ASN A 2 13.29 -3.26 6.03
CA ASN A 2 13.90 -1.91 6.14
C ASN A 2 13.63 -1.15 7.45
N GLU A 3 14.57 -0.26 7.81
CA GLU A 3 14.49 0.72 8.90
C GLU A 3 13.28 1.66 8.79
N TRP A 4 12.85 1.97 7.55
CA TRP A 4 11.66 2.78 7.29
C TRP A 4 10.38 2.21 7.91
N LEU A 5 10.15 0.89 7.84
CA LEU A 5 8.95 0.28 8.42
C LEU A 5 8.98 0.41 9.95
N ARG A 6 10.14 0.21 10.57
CA ARG A 6 10.32 0.36 12.02
C ARG A 6 10.08 1.80 12.50
N ASN A 7 10.54 2.78 11.72
CA ASN A 7 10.42 4.19 12.09
C ASN A 7 9.04 4.78 11.78
N MET A 8 8.32 4.27 10.79
CA MET A 8 7.07 4.87 10.30
C MET A 8 5.79 4.14 10.73
N ALA A 9 5.84 2.81 10.94
CA ALA A 9 4.65 2.04 11.29
C ALA A 9 4.13 2.37 12.70
N SER A 10 5.05 2.65 13.64
CA SER A 10 4.70 2.97 15.03
C SER A 10 4.02 4.35 15.18
N GLY A 11 4.39 5.33 14.36
CA GLY A 11 3.91 6.72 14.48
C GLY A 11 2.60 7.03 13.75
N HIS A 12 2.36 6.44 12.56
CA HIS A 12 1.19 6.80 11.73
C HIS A 12 -0.09 6.05 12.11
N GLN A 13 0.04 4.80 12.54
CA GLN A 13 -1.11 3.92 12.80
C GLN A 13 -1.95 4.37 14.01
N GLN A 14 -1.35 5.07 14.97
CA GLN A 14 -2.05 5.64 16.13
C GLN A 14 -2.86 6.91 15.83
N LYS A 15 -2.62 7.57 14.69
CA LYS A 15 -3.19 8.91 14.42
C LYS A 15 -4.16 8.96 13.23
N ASN A 16 -4.49 7.82 12.61
CA ASN A 16 -5.27 7.79 11.36
C ASN A 16 -4.62 8.64 10.25
N ILE A 17 -3.29 8.82 10.31
CA ILE A 17 -2.54 9.64 9.36
C ILE A 17 -2.08 8.77 8.20
N ILE A 18 -2.29 9.29 6.99
CA ILE A 18 -1.87 8.72 5.73
C ILE A 18 -0.32 8.74 5.67
N PRO A 19 0.37 7.67 5.22
CA PRO A 19 -0.17 6.49 4.53
C PRO A 19 -0.57 5.34 5.46
N ARG A 20 -1.70 4.69 5.13
CA ARG A 20 -2.13 3.47 5.81
C ARG A 20 -1.23 2.31 5.38
N THR A 21 -0.59 1.66 6.34
CA THR A 21 0.37 0.59 6.09
C THR A 21 -0.22 -0.76 6.50
N TYR A 22 -0.03 -1.76 5.65
CA TYR A 22 -0.45 -3.14 5.88
C TYR A 22 0.78 -4.04 5.86
N VAL A 23 0.84 -5.00 6.77
CA VAL A 23 2.00 -5.88 6.95
C VAL A 23 1.59 -7.35 6.78
N ALA A 24 2.46 -8.13 6.17
CA ALA A 24 2.35 -9.58 6.08
C ALA A 24 3.25 -10.22 7.14
N THR A 25 2.69 -11.17 7.87
CA THR A 25 3.41 -12.00 8.83
C THR A 25 3.19 -13.46 8.47
N LEU A 26 4.06 -14.35 8.94
CA LEU A 26 3.87 -15.79 8.76
C LEU A 26 3.04 -16.32 9.93
N PRO A 27 2.11 -17.27 9.71
CA PRO A 27 1.33 -17.86 10.81
C PRO A 27 2.22 -18.47 11.90
N ALA A 28 3.35 -19.07 11.50
CA ALA A 28 4.33 -19.67 12.40
C ALA A 28 5.16 -18.64 13.19
N ASP A 29 5.20 -17.38 12.75
CA ASP A 29 5.93 -16.29 13.42
C ASP A 29 5.18 -14.96 13.21
N PRO A 30 4.08 -14.72 13.96
CA PRO A 30 3.26 -13.54 13.80
C PRO A 30 3.97 -12.23 14.15
N GLY A 31 5.07 -12.28 14.90
CA GLY A 31 5.87 -11.11 15.26
C GLY A 31 6.80 -10.64 14.14
N LYS A 32 7.03 -11.48 13.12
CA LYS A 32 7.96 -11.18 12.04
C LYS A 32 7.25 -10.72 10.79
N VAL A 33 7.48 -9.45 10.45
CA VAL A 33 7.02 -8.88 9.19
C VAL A 33 7.89 -9.40 8.04
N VAL A 34 7.23 -10.05 7.08
CA VAL A 34 7.84 -10.66 5.88
C VAL A 34 7.46 -9.95 4.57
N GLY A 35 6.56 -8.98 4.65
CA GLY A 35 6.25 -8.05 3.55
C GLY A 35 5.35 -6.92 4.03
N TYR A 36 5.23 -5.86 3.25
CA TYR A 36 4.32 -4.76 3.55
C TYR A 36 3.97 -3.96 2.30
N TYR A 37 2.87 -3.21 2.39
CA TYR A 37 2.54 -2.15 1.45
C TYR A 37 1.94 -0.94 2.17
N ALA A 38 1.98 0.22 1.51
CA ALA A 38 1.44 1.48 2.04
C ALA A 38 0.57 2.18 0.99
N LEU A 39 -0.62 2.60 1.41
CA LEU A 39 -1.60 3.31 0.56
C LEU A 39 -1.79 4.74 1.04
N SER A 40 -1.90 5.66 0.08
CA SER A 40 -2.17 7.08 0.34
C SER A 40 -3.29 7.61 -0.54
N ALA A 41 -4.13 8.48 0.01
CA ALA A 41 -4.96 9.36 -0.79
C ALA A 41 -4.08 10.19 -1.73
N PHE A 42 -4.51 10.39 -2.97
CA PHE A 42 -3.79 11.20 -3.94
C PHE A 42 -4.76 11.88 -4.91
N LEU A 43 -4.34 12.99 -5.50
CA LEU A 43 -5.09 13.72 -6.51
C LEU A 43 -4.18 13.91 -7.72
N VAL A 44 -4.59 13.40 -8.88
CA VAL A 44 -3.78 13.44 -10.10
C VAL A 44 -4.37 14.46 -11.05
N GLU A 45 -3.52 15.28 -11.67
CA GLU A 45 -3.92 16.14 -12.78
C GLU A 45 -4.24 15.25 -14.00
N ALA A 46 -5.37 15.51 -14.66
CA ALA A 46 -5.84 14.68 -15.78
C ALA A 46 -5.18 15.02 -17.13
N ASP A 47 -4.29 16.01 -17.16
CA ASP A 47 -3.59 16.41 -18.37
C ASP A 47 -2.81 15.23 -18.98
N GLY A 48 -3.01 14.99 -20.27
CA GLY A 48 -2.41 13.88 -20.99
C GLY A 48 -2.97 12.47 -20.68
N MET A 49 -3.99 12.32 -19.83
CA MET A 49 -4.57 10.99 -19.55
C MET A 49 -5.49 10.49 -20.70
N PRO A 50 -5.44 9.19 -21.03
CA PRO A 50 -6.36 8.62 -21.99
C PRO A 50 -7.78 8.53 -21.42
N GLY A 51 -8.73 9.23 -22.04
CA GLY A 51 -10.15 9.19 -21.67
C GLY A 51 -10.93 10.37 -22.22
N LYS A 52 -12.19 10.16 -22.63
CA LYS A 52 -13.07 11.28 -23.03
C LYS A 52 -13.74 11.86 -21.78
N ARG A 53 -13.54 13.16 -21.52
CA ARG A 53 -14.16 13.97 -20.43
C ARG A 53 -13.78 13.55 -19.01
N LEU A 54 -12.50 13.63 -18.66
CA LEU A 54 -12.07 13.60 -17.25
C LEU A 54 -12.19 15.01 -16.65
N PRO A 55 -12.47 15.16 -15.34
CA PRO A 55 -12.25 16.41 -14.62
C PRO A 55 -10.77 16.79 -14.62
N ASP A 56 -10.43 18.06 -14.44
CA ASP A 56 -9.03 18.53 -14.38
C ASP A 56 -8.19 17.78 -13.34
N LYS A 57 -8.84 17.34 -12.25
CA LYS A 57 -8.23 16.54 -11.19
C LYS A 57 -9.04 15.28 -10.90
N VAL A 58 -8.35 14.15 -10.83
CA VAL A 58 -8.93 12.83 -10.58
C VAL A 58 -8.44 12.28 -9.25
N SER A 59 -9.37 11.94 -8.36
CA SER A 59 -9.06 11.27 -7.11
C SER A 59 -8.46 9.88 -7.37
N ALA A 60 -7.37 9.57 -6.69
CA ALA A 60 -6.64 8.32 -6.83
C ALA A 60 -6.15 7.80 -5.48
N VAL A 61 -5.74 6.54 -5.47
CA VAL A 61 -4.98 5.95 -4.35
C VAL A 61 -3.58 5.62 -4.85
N LEU A 62 -2.57 6.17 -4.18
CA LEU A 62 -1.17 5.91 -4.44
C LEU A 62 -0.71 4.68 -3.64
N LEU A 63 -0.24 3.64 -4.35
CA LEU A 63 0.57 2.58 -3.76
C LEU A 63 1.98 3.12 -3.51
N ALA A 64 2.15 3.81 -2.39
CA ALA A 64 3.38 4.54 -2.07
C ALA A 64 4.57 3.60 -1.87
N ARG A 65 4.31 2.38 -1.36
CA ARG A 65 5.33 1.34 -1.16
C ARG A 65 4.74 -0.04 -1.31
N LEU A 66 5.57 -0.94 -1.82
CA LEU A 66 5.38 -2.39 -1.80
C LEU A 66 6.75 -3.04 -1.65
N ALA A 67 6.93 -3.88 -0.64
CA ALA A 67 8.18 -4.58 -0.42
C ALA A 67 7.96 -5.94 0.22
N VAL A 68 8.84 -6.88 -0.11
CA VAL A 68 8.86 -8.25 0.38
C VAL A 68 10.24 -8.53 0.97
N ASP A 69 10.30 -9.34 2.02
CA ASP A 69 11.58 -9.78 2.57
C ASP A 69 12.36 -10.55 1.50
N ARG A 70 13.68 -10.36 1.45
CA ARG A 70 14.53 -11.01 0.44
C ARG A 70 14.42 -12.54 0.51
N ASN A 71 14.23 -13.10 1.71
CA ASN A 71 14.08 -14.53 1.91
C ASN A 71 12.74 -15.08 1.40
N GLN A 72 11.78 -14.20 1.07
CA GLN A 72 10.45 -14.55 0.55
C GLN A 72 10.29 -14.17 -0.93
N LYS A 73 11.37 -13.73 -1.59
CA LYS A 73 11.33 -13.40 -3.02
C LYS A 73 11.09 -14.67 -3.85
N GLY A 74 10.26 -14.55 -4.89
CA GLY A 74 9.95 -15.66 -5.81
C GLY A 74 8.87 -16.63 -5.31
N GLN A 75 8.25 -16.36 -4.16
CA GLN A 75 7.22 -17.22 -3.56
C GLN A 75 5.80 -16.66 -3.72
N GLY A 76 5.58 -15.73 -4.66
CA GLY A 76 4.27 -15.12 -4.91
C GLY A 76 3.79 -14.10 -3.87
N LEU A 77 4.51 -13.89 -2.76
CA LEU A 77 4.08 -12.97 -1.70
C LEU A 77 3.89 -11.51 -2.18
N GLY A 78 4.71 -11.05 -3.12
CA GLY A 78 4.56 -9.71 -3.68
C GLY A 78 3.27 -9.53 -4.49
N GLU A 79 2.89 -10.56 -5.26
CA GLU A 79 1.66 -10.57 -6.05
C GLU A 79 0.44 -10.64 -5.14
N TYR A 80 0.51 -11.48 -4.10
CA TYR A 80 -0.53 -11.54 -3.07
C TYR A 80 -0.75 -10.17 -2.40
N LEU A 81 0.33 -9.49 -2.01
CA LEU A 81 0.24 -8.18 -1.40
C LEU A 81 -0.34 -7.12 -2.33
N LEU A 82 0.03 -7.15 -3.62
CA LEU A 82 -0.55 -6.27 -4.63
C LEU A 82 -2.04 -6.54 -4.82
N GLY A 83 -2.45 -7.80 -4.94
CA GLY A 83 -3.85 -8.19 -5.05
C GLY A 83 -4.66 -7.76 -3.84
N HIS A 84 -4.13 -7.96 -2.64
CA HIS A 84 -4.74 -7.50 -1.40
C HIS A 84 -4.85 -5.97 -1.34
N ALA A 85 -3.83 -5.23 -1.80
CA ALA A 85 -3.86 -3.77 -1.87
C ALA A 85 -4.96 -3.26 -2.82
N LEU A 86 -5.07 -3.83 -4.02
CA LEU A 86 -6.12 -3.50 -4.98
C LEU A 86 -7.52 -3.80 -4.43
N HIS A 87 -7.70 -4.99 -3.84
CA HIS A 87 -8.95 -5.36 -3.18
C HIS A 87 -9.32 -4.39 -2.06
N THR A 88 -8.34 -3.98 -1.25
CA THR A 88 -8.53 -3.01 -0.16
C THR A 88 -9.05 -1.68 -0.68
N VAL A 89 -8.52 -1.18 -1.79
CA VAL A 89 -8.91 0.10 -2.42
C VAL A 89 -10.33 0.04 -2.97
N VAL A 90 -10.72 -1.07 -3.60
CA VAL A 90 -12.05 -1.24 -4.18
C VAL A 90 -13.12 -1.48 -3.10
N ALA A 91 -12.79 -2.26 -2.07
CA ALA A 91 -13.72 -2.58 -0.98
C ALA A 91 -13.94 -1.41 -0.01
N ASN A 92 -12.96 -0.51 0.11
CA ASN A 92 -13.04 0.70 0.92
C ASN A 92 -12.53 1.88 0.09
N PRO A 93 -13.34 2.38 -0.87
CA PRO A 93 -12.98 3.60 -1.57
C PRO A 93 -12.81 4.70 -0.52
N ASN A 94 -11.75 5.49 -0.68
CA ASN A 94 -11.48 6.65 0.15
C ASN A 94 -12.79 7.45 0.36
N PRO A 95 -13.18 7.80 1.60
CA PRO A 95 -14.38 8.59 1.85
C PRO A 95 -14.29 9.99 1.23
#